data_AF-A0A3A1WP74-F1
#
_entry.id   AF-A0A3A1WP74-F1
#
_cell.length_a   1.000
_cell.length_b   1.000
_cell.length_c   1.000
_cell.angle_alpha   90.00
_cell.angle_beta   90.00
_cell.angle_gamma   90.00
#
_symmetry.space_group_name_H-M   'P 1'
#
loop_
_entity.id
_entity.type
_entity.pdbx_description
1 polymer ?
#
loop_
_entity_poly.entity_id
_entity_poly.type
_entity_poly.pdbx_seq_one_letter_code
_entity_poly.pdbx_strand_id
1 'polypeptide(L)' 'MATDAFQQGKLAFQNNVPKSACEYPVGSTLRTEWMEGWTQGLNARPADHDHAGGRHEAETRH' A
#
# COMPACT_ATOMS: atom_id res chain seq x y z
N MET A 1 -6.17 6.29 22.95
CA MET A 1 -6.01 7.01 21.67
C MET A 1 -6.80 6.21 20.64
N ALA A 2 -7.90 6.77 20.13
CA ALA A 2 -8.67 6.11 19.08
C ALA A 2 -7.83 6.20 17.80
N THR A 3 -7.24 5.09 17.38
CA THR A 3 -6.56 5.03 16.09
C THR A 3 -7.63 5.24 15.03
N ASP A 4 -7.57 6.34 14.28
CA ASP A 4 -8.54 6.66 13.24
C ASP A 4 -8.65 5.48 12.27
N ALA A 5 -9.86 5.11 11.87
CA ALA A 5 -10.11 3.97 10.98
C ALA A 5 -9.27 4.07 9.70
N PHE A 6 -9.06 5.29 9.20
CA PHE A 6 -8.14 5.59 8.12
C PHE A 6 -6.68 5.19 8.41
N GLN A 7 -6.14 5.57 9.56
CA GLN A 7 -4.79 5.16 9.98
C GLN A 7 -4.68 3.64 10.14
N GLN A 8 -5.73 3.00 10.67
CA GLN A 8 -5.78 1.55 10.77
C GLN A 8 -5.76 0.87 9.39
N GLY A 9 -6.45 1.43 8.39
CA GLY A 9 -6.42 0.94 7.02
C GLY A 9 -5.02 0.99 6.39
N LYS A 10 -4.31 2.11 6.59
CA LYS A 10 -2.92 2.25 6.16
C LYS A 10 -2.00 1.25 6.86
N LEU A 11 -2.16 1.08 8.17
CA LEU A 11 -1.35 0.16 8.94
C LEU A 11 -1.61 -1.29 8.55
N ALA A 12 -2.87 -1.66 8.30
CA ALA A 12 -3.27 -2.96 7.79
C ALA A 12 -2.52 -3.27 6.48
N PHE A 13 -2.49 -2.33 5.55
CA PHE A 13 -1.72 -2.48 4.33
C PHE A 13 -0.22 -2.71 4.58
N GLN A 14 0.40 -1.88 5.44
CA GLN A 14 1.83 -2.02 5.81
C GLN A 14 2.14 -3.38 6.46
N ASN A 15 1.17 -3.98 7.15
CA ASN A 15 1.29 -5.29 7.78
C ASN A 15 0.83 -6.45 6.88
N ASN A 16 0.62 -6.23 5.58
CA ASN A 16 0.12 -7.23 4.63
C ASN A 16 -1.26 -7.83 4.99
N VAL A 17 -2.10 -7.07 5.69
CA VAL A 17 -3.47 -7.46 6.02
C VAL A 17 -4.38 -7.17 4.82
N PRO A 18 -5.20 -8.15 4.36
CA PRO A 18 -6.07 -7.97 3.20
C PRO A 18 -7.25 -7.04 3.53
N LYS A 19 -7.75 -6.36 2.50
CA LYS A 19 -8.89 -5.43 2.62
C LYS A 19 -10.17 -6.07 3.20
N SER A 20 -10.32 -7.38 3.01
CA SER A 20 -11.42 -8.19 3.53
C SER A 20 -11.35 -8.45 5.04
N ALA A 21 -10.21 -8.21 5.69
CA ALA A 21 -10.07 -8.32 7.14
C ALA A 21 -10.59 -7.08 7.90
N CYS A 22 -11.21 -6.13 7.21
CA CYS A 22 -11.89 -5.00 7.83
C CYS A 22 -13.04 -5.49 8.73
N GLU A 23 -12.90 -5.31 10.04
CA GLU A 23 -13.91 -5.71 11.03
C GLU A 23 -15.12 -4.75 11.10
N TYR A 24 -15.02 -3.57 10.47
CA TYR A 24 -16.10 -2.59 10.47
C TYR A 24 -17.33 -3.07 9.67
N PRO A 25 -18.56 -2.80 10.17
CA PRO A 25 -19.79 -3.19 9.49
C PRO A 25 -19.89 -2.57 8.10
N VAL A 26 -20.55 -3.31 7.19
CA VAL A 26 -20.88 -2.78 5.86
C VAL A 26 -21.79 -1.57 6.02
N GLY A 27 -21.44 -0.45 5.37
CA GLY A 27 -22.21 0.80 5.43
C GLY A 27 -21.82 1.75 6.56
N SER A 28 -20.89 1.37 7.45
CA SER A 28 -20.35 2.30 8.45
C SER A 28 -19.31 3.24 7.83
N THR A 29 -19.30 4.51 8.25
CA THR A 29 -18.28 5.50 7.85
C THR A 29 -16.86 5.00 8.14
N LEU A 30 -16.65 4.34 9.28
CA LEU A 30 -15.37 3.75 9.67
C LEU A 30 -14.84 2.74 8.65
N ARG A 31 -15.73 1.95 8.04
CA ARG A 31 -15.34 1.00 6.98
C ARG A 31 -14.86 1.74 5.74
N THR A 32 -15.56 2.81 5.35
CA THR A 32 -15.17 3.67 4.23
C THR A 32 -13.80 4.26 4.49
N GLU A 33 -13.60 4.89 5.65
CA GLU A 33 -12.33 5.50 6.05
C GLU A 33 -11.18 4.47 6.07
N TRP A 34 -11.42 3.28 6.62
CA TRP A 34 -10.44 2.20 6.65
C TRP A 34 -10.07 1.72 5.24
N MET A 35 -11.06 1.54 4.35
CA MET A 35 -10.79 1.15 2.96
C MET A 35 -10.03 2.24 2.20
N GLU A 36 -10.32 3.52 2.44
CA GLU A 36 -9.59 4.65 1.86
C GLU A 36 -8.12 4.66 2.31
N GLY A 37 -7.87 4.50 3.61
CA GLY A 37 -6.52 4.42 4.15
C GLY A 37 -5.71 3.26 3.57
N TRP A 38 -6.32 2.06 3.46
CA TRP A 38 -5.67 0.90 2.85
C TRP A 38 -5.33 1.16 1.37
N THR A 39 -6.25 1.77 0.63
CA THR A 39 -6.05 2.13 -0.80
C THR A 39 -4.95 3.16 -0.95
N GLN A 40 -4.87 4.13 -0.05
CA GLN A 40 -3.80 5.12 -0.05
C GLN A 40 -2.44 4.46 0.17
N GLY A 41 -2.36 3.48 1.09
CA GLY A 41 -1.14 2.69 1.29
C GLY A 41 -0.69 1.97 0.01
N LEU A 42 -1.64 1.40 -0.74
CA LEU A 42 -1.38 0.76 -2.03
C LEU A 42 -0.88 1.75 -3.09
N ASN A 43 -1.52 2.91 -3.22
CA ASN A 43 -1.09 3.96 -4.17
C ASN A 43 0.24 4.61 -3.78
N ALA A 44 0.58 4.61 -2.49
CA ALA A 44 1.83 5.17 -1.97
C ALA A 44 3.02 4.21 -2.12
N ARG A 45 2.79 2.92 -2.45
CA ARG A 45 3.90 2.09 -2.89
C ARG A 45 4.42 2.69 -4.18
N PRO A 46 5.73 3.00 -4.27
CA PRO A 46 6.31 3.14 -5.59
C PRO A 46 5.95 1.85 -6.33
N ALA A 47 5.28 1.97 -7.47
CA ALA A 47 5.24 0.87 -8.40
C ALA A 47 6.70 0.50 -8.59
N ASP A 48 7.10 -0.69 -8.13
CA ASP A 48 8.37 -1.27 -8.54
C ASP A 48 8.32 -1.32 -10.07
N HIS A 49 8.82 -0.24 -10.69
CA HIS A 49 9.16 -0.17 -12.09
C HIS A 49 10.37 -1.08 -12.25
N ASP A 50 10.12 -2.38 -12.18
CA ASP A 50 10.97 -3.41 -12.72
C ASP A 50 10.81 -3.37 -14.26
N HIS A 51 11.29 -2.28 -14.85
CA HIS A 51 11.59 -2.16 -16.27
C HIS A 51 12.60 -1.03 -16.53
N ALA A 52 13.78 -1.16 -15.93
CA ALA A 52 15.00 -0.61 -16.50
C ALA A 52 16.04 -1.73 -16.61
N GLY A 53 15.72 -2.70 -17.48
CA GLY A 53 16.74 -3.51 -18.11
C GLY A 53 17.72 -2.58 -18.81
N GLY A 54 18.92 -2.47 -18.25
CA GLY A 54 19.98 -1.61 -18.74
C GLY A 54 21.33 -2.23 -18.45
N ARG A 55 21.50 -3.48 -18.90
CA ARG A 55 22.82 -4.11 -19.03
C ARG A 55 23.58 -3.32 -20.12
N HIS A 56 24.36 -2.32 -19.73
CA HIS A 56 25.49 -1.85 -20.52
C HIS A 56 26.74 -1.90 -19.64
N GLU A 57 27.30 -3.11 -19.65
CA GLU A 57 28.72 -3.37 -19.82
C GLU A 57 29.43 -2.15 -20.44
N ALA A 58 29.97 -1.26 -19.59
CA ALA A 58 31.00 -0.33 -20.01
C ALA A 58 32.29 -1.13 -20.13
N GLU A 59 32.40 -1.73 -21.30
CA GLU A 59 33.61 -2.20 -21.96
C GLU A 59 34.74 -1.18 -21.77
N THR A 60 35.53 -1.29 -20.70
CA THR A 60 36.88 -0.70 -20.67
C THR A 60 37.82 -1.68 -21.35
N ARG A 61 37.79 -1.66 -22.70
CA ARG A 61 38.83 -2.24 -23.54
C ARG A 61 40.14 -1.48 -23.38
N HIS A 62 41.20 -2.27 -23.25
CA HIS A 62 42.61 -2.02 -23.61
C HIS A 62 43.42 -0.97 -22.84
#